data_AF-B4NHT4-F1
#
_entry.id   AF-B4NHT4-F1
#
_cell.length_a   1.000
_cell.length_b   1.000
_cell.length_c   1.000
_cell.angle_alpha   90.00
_cell.angle_beta   90.00
_cell.angle_gamma   90.00
#
_symmetry.space_group_name_H-M   'P 1'
#
loop_
_entity.id
_entity.type
_entity.pdbx_description
1 polymer ?
#
loop_
_entity_poly.entity_id
_entity_poly.type
_entity_poly.pdbx_seq_one_letter_code
_entity_poly.pdbx_strand_id
1 'polypeptide(L)'
;MALSARHGFAGVLLYIILVLALIHPKMHITLTVESYFFNPNYLATFHLSYKLDGYMLFAALPLTALVVIAWSRWDSESEKPLGERILIISFLCLYVVIVLSNVIANGLVIQHVMSTFNQNQLLAWRMYFEMQISFLKAIFWSCITRKPLYVHKQVYAMQ
;
A
#
# COMPACT_ATOMS: atom_id res chain seq x y z
N MET A 1 15.40 -17.31 22.54
CA MET A 1 15.48 -17.54 21.08
C MET A 1 15.86 -16.21 20.45
N ALA A 2 17.15 -15.98 20.18
CA ALA A 2 17.61 -14.70 19.63
C ALA A 2 17.37 -14.70 18.12
N LEU A 3 16.39 -13.91 17.67
CA LEU A 3 16.17 -13.69 16.24
C LEU A 3 17.40 -12.98 15.67
N SER A 4 18.10 -13.59 14.71
CA SER A 4 19.25 -12.95 14.07
C SER A 4 18.84 -11.59 13.46
N ALA A 5 19.70 -10.58 13.54
CA ALA A 5 19.43 -9.22 13.04
C ALA A 5 18.93 -9.20 11.59
N ARG A 6 19.37 -10.17 10.78
CA ARG A 6 18.90 -10.39 9.39
C ARG A 6 17.41 -10.70 9.32
N HIS A 7 16.91 -11.59 10.17
CA HIS A 7 15.49 -11.96 10.24
C HIS A 7 14.64 -10.83 10.81
N GLY A 8 15.18 -10.08 11.77
CA GLY A 8 14.53 -8.87 12.29
C GLY A 8 14.34 -7.81 11.20
N PHE A 9 15.40 -7.50 10.44
CA PHE A 9 15.32 -6.55 9.33
C PHE A 9 14.36 -7.00 8.23
N ALA A 10 14.41 -8.29 7.86
CA ALA A 10 13.48 -8.85 6.89
C ALA A 10 12.03 -8.77 7.36
N GLY A 11 11.77 -9.00 8.65
CA GLY A 11 10.44 -8.83 9.24
C GLY A 11 9.93 -7.41 9.17
N VAL A 12 10.79 -6.42 9.42
CA VAL A 12 10.42 -5.00 9.26
C VAL A 12 10.07 -4.69 7.81
N LEU A 13 10.85 -5.19 6.84
CA LEU A 13 10.55 -5.01 5.42
C LEU A 13 9.23 -5.64 5.01
N LEU A 14 8.96 -6.88 5.42
CA LEU A 14 7.69 -7.56 5.16
C LEU A 14 6.52 -6.80 5.81
N TYR A 15 6.70 -6.30 7.02
CA TYR A 15 5.69 -5.49 7.68
C TYR A 15 5.37 -4.22 6.87
N ILE A 16 6.39 -3.50 6.43
CA ILE A 16 6.22 -2.29 5.61
C ILE A 16 5.49 -2.62 4.30
N ILE A 17 5.87 -3.70 3.61
CA ILE A 17 5.22 -4.13 2.36
C ILE A 17 3.73 -4.42 2.59
N LEU A 18 3.41 -5.16 3.66
CA LEU A 18 2.03 -5.50 3.99
C LEU A 18 1.22 -4.26 4.36
N VAL A 19 1.79 -3.33 5.13
CA VAL A 19 1.14 -2.05 5.46
C VAL A 19 0.88 -1.24 4.19
N LEU A 20 1.87 -1.12 3.28
CA LEU A 20 1.69 -0.41 2.02
C LEU A 20 0.55 -1.01 1.18
N ALA A 21 0.47 -2.35 1.13
CA ALA A 21 -0.61 -3.04 0.43
C ALA A 21 -1.99 -2.72 1.02
N LEU A 22 -2.11 -2.65 2.35
CA LEU A 22 -3.37 -2.40 3.06
C LEU A 22 -3.83 -0.94 3.03
N ILE A 23 -3.00 -0.01 2.54
CA ILE A 23 -3.40 1.40 2.43
C ILE A 23 -4.41 1.55 1.30
N HIS A 24 -5.62 1.97 1.66
CA HIS A 24 -6.65 2.24 0.69
C HIS A 24 -6.53 3.66 0.13
N PRO A 25 -6.58 3.82 -1.21
CA PRO A 25 -6.62 5.14 -1.82
C PRO A 25 -7.97 5.80 -1.52
N LYS A 26 -7.93 7.07 -1.14
CA LYS A 26 -9.10 7.93 -0.95
C LYS A 26 -9.03 9.06 -1.97
N MET A 27 -9.87 8.97 -3.01
CA MET A 27 -9.97 10.01 -4.03
C MET A 27 -11.13 10.95 -3.73
N HIS A 28 -10.86 12.25 -3.78
CA HIS A 28 -11.86 13.31 -3.81
C HIS A 28 -11.80 14.01 -5.16
N ILE A 29 -12.95 14.18 -5.79
CA ILE A 29 -13.06 14.77 -7.13
C ILE A 29 -13.80 16.09 -7.01
N THR A 30 -13.19 17.17 -7.51
CA THR A 30 -13.81 18.49 -7.56
C THR A 30 -13.93 18.90 -9.02
N LEU A 31 -15.16 19.16 -9.47
CA LEU A 31 -15.46 19.64 -10.82
C LEU A 31 -15.72 21.13 -10.76
N THR A 32 -14.86 21.92 -11.41
CA THR A 32 -15.03 23.36 -11.55
C THR A 32 -15.50 23.64 -12.97
N VAL A 33 -16.68 24.25 -13.10
CA VAL A 33 -17.20 24.72 -14.38
C VAL A 33 -17.02 26.23 -14.43
N GLU A 34 -16.02 26.70 -15.16
CA GLU A 34 -15.88 28.12 -15.44
C GLU A 34 -16.68 28.45 -16.70
N SER A 35 -17.91 28.93 -16.53
CA SER A 35 -18.72 29.43 -17.64
C SER A 35 -18.38 30.90 -17.90
N TYR A 36 -17.33 31.15 -18.66
CA TYR A 36 -17.23 32.42 -19.38
C TYR A 36 -18.18 32.32 -20.59
N PHE A 37 -18.99 33.36 -20.79
CA PHE A 37 -20.20 33.45 -21.63
C PHE A 37 -20.16 32.89 -23.08
N PHE A 38 -19.03 32.36 -23.58
CA PHE A 38 -18.90 31.76 -24.91
C PHE A 38 -18.06 30.47 -25.00
N ASN A 39 -17.45 29.98 -23.90
CA ASN A 39 -16.69 28.72 -23.96
C ASN A 39 -16.65 28.06 -22.57
N PRO A 40 -17.39 26.97 -22.31
CA PRO A 40 -17.34 26.30 -21.02
C PRO A 40 -15.99 25.60 -20.86
N ASN A 41 -15.14 26.12 -19.98
CA ASN A 41 -13.93 25.43 -19.55
C ASN A 41 -14.31 24.52 -18.38
N TYR A 42 -14.29 23.21 -18.63
CA TYR A 42 -14.46 22.19 -17.60
C TYR A 42 -13.08 21.82 -17.06
N LEU A 43 -12.88 22.01 -15.75
CA LEU A 43 -11.63 21.62 -15.10
C LEU A 43 -11.96 20.63 -13.98
N ALA A 44 -11.49 19.39 -14.13
CA ALA A 44 -11.63 18.35 -13.11
C ALA A 44 -10.34 18.23 -12.32
N THR A 45 -10.42 18.36 -11.00
CA THR A 45 -9.29 18.16 -10.09
C THR A 45 -9.51 16.93 -9.22
N PHE A 46 -8.49 16.07 -9.18
CA PHE A 46 -8.46 14.86 -8.37
C PHE A 46 -7.51 15.07 -7.21
N HIS A 47 -8.04 14.97 -6.01
CA HIS A 47 -7.27 14.95 -4.78
C HIS A 47 -7.12 13.49 -4.33
N LEU A 48 -5.92 12.94 -4.50
CA LEU A 48 -5.59 11.61 -3.99
C LEU A 48 -5.02 11.74 -2.57
N SER A 49 -5.57 10.93 -1.68
CA SER A 49 -5.24 10.83 -0.27
C SER A 49 -5.24 9.34 0.12
N TYR A 50 -4.84 9.02 1.34
CA TYR A 50 -4.82 7.64 1.85
C TYR A 50 -5.69 7.50 3.09
N LYS A 51 -6.32 6.34 3.25
CA LYS A 51 -6.96 5.92 4.49
C LYS A 51 -6.20 4.71 5.02
N LEU A 52 -5.64 4.86 6.22
CA LEU A 52 -5.05 3.76 6.97
C LEU A 52 -5.93 3.50 8.19
N ASP A 53 -6.43 2.27 8.30
CA ASP A 53 -7.20 1.84 9.46
C ASP A 53 -6.28 1.22 10.50
N GLY A 54 -6.39 1.64 11.77
CA GLY A 54 -5.56 1.11 12.86
C GLY A 54 -5.74 -0.40 13.03
N TYR A 55 -6.96 -0.91 12.81
CA TYR A 55 -7.24 -2.34 12.87
C TYR A 55 -6.46 -3.14 11.82
N MET A 56 -6.22 -2.57 10.64
CA MET A 56 -5.45 -3.21 9.57
C MET A 56 -3.96 -3.31 9.93
N LEU A 57 -3.40 -2.28 10.57
CA LEU A 57 -2.03 -2.32 11.12
C LEU A 57 -1.89 -3.42 12.19
N PHE A 58 -2.83 -3.50 13.12
CA PHE A 58 -2.81 -4.53 14.16
C PHE A 58 -2.99 -5.94 13.60
N ALA A 59 -3.80 -6.12 12.56
CA ALA A 59 -3.97 -7.40 11.87
C ALA A 59 -2.75 -7.81 11.03
N ALA A 60 -1.98 -6.86 10.51
CA ALA A 60 -0.76 -7.11 9.74
C ALA A 60 0.37 -7.70 10.60
N LEU A 61 0.50 -7.25 11.86
CA LEU A 61 1.53 -7.69 12.79
C LEU A 61 1.62 -9.22 12.99
N PRO A 62 0.54 -9.94 13.36
CA PRO A 62 0.60 -11.38 13.58
C PRO A 62 0.95 -12.14 12.30
N LEU A 63 0.44 -11.70 11.13
CA LEU A 63 0.77 -12.33 9.86
C LEU A 63 2.26 -12.17 9.53
N THR A 64 2.82 -10.97 9.71
CA THR A 64 4.27 -10.77 9.49
C THR A 64 5.11 -11.55 10.49
N ALA A 65 4.71 -11.58 11.77
CA ALA A 65 5.43 -12.35 12.79
C ALA A 65 5.45 -13.85 12.46
N LEU A 66 4.32 -14.42 12.01
CA LEU A 66 4.24 -15.82 11.60
C LEU A 66 5.17 -16.12 10.42
N VAL A 67 5.21 -15.26 9.40
CA VAL A 67 6.10 -15.43 8.24
C VAL A 67 7.58 -15.36 8.66
N VAL A 68 7.94 -14.44 9.55
CA VAL A 68 9.32 -14.32 10.04
C VAL A 68 9.72 -15.50 10.91
N ILE A 69 8.82 -16.00 11.76
CA ILE A 69 9.06 -17.20 12.56
C ILE A 69 9.21 -18.41 11.65
N ALA A 70 8.31 -18.57 10.68
CA ALA A 70 8.35 -19.63 9.68
C ALA A 70 9.67 -19.61 8.89
N TRP A 71 10.13 -18.42 8.47
CA TRP A 71 11.39 -18.26 7.76
C TRP A 71 12.61 -18.51 8.66
N SER A 72 12.59 -17.99 9.90
CA SER A 72 13.69 -18.24 10.85
C SER A 72 13.86 -19.72 11.18
N ARG A 73 12.75 -20.46 11.25
CA ARG A 73 12.77 -21.91 11.37
C ARG A 73 13.29 -22.53 10.08
N TRP A 74 12.87 -22.05 8.90
CA TRP A 74 13.34 -22.56 7.62
C TRP A 74 14.88 -22.57 7.52
N ASP A 75 15.52 -21.50 8.00
CA ASP A 75 16.98 -21.29 7.93
C ASP A 75 17.78 -22.14 8.94
N SER A 76 17.16 -22.64 10.02
CA SER A 76 17.87 -23.28 11.14
C SER A 76 18.04 -24.80 11.05
N GLU A 77 17.35 -25.50 10.15
CA GLU A 77 17.38 -26.97 10.09
C GLU A 77 17.58 -27.49 8.66
N SER A 78 18.57 -28.36 8.46
CA SER A 78 18.93 -28.91 7.14
C SER A 78 17.94 -29.92 6.58
N GLU A 79 17.14 -30.58 7.43
CA GLU A 79 16.05 -31.47 7.01
C GLU A 79 14.80 -31.21 7.85
N LYS A 80 13.70 -30.90 7.17
CA LYS A 80 12.42 -30.56 7.79
C LYS A 80 11.38 -31.59 7.44
N PRO A 81 10.57 -32.05 8.40
CA PRO A 81 9.44 -32.91 8.10
C PRO A 81 8.50 -32.21 7.10
N LEU A 82 7.93 -32.99 6.18
CA LEU A 82 7.14 -32.49 5.05
C LEU A 82 5.97 -31.59 5.50
N GLY A 83 5.37 -31.88 6.67
CA GLY A 83 4.30 -31.07 7.26
C GLY A 83 4.73 -29.64 7.63
N GLU A 84 5.92 -29.45 8.19
CA GLU A 84 6.42 -28.09 8.49
C GLU A 84 6.72 -27.30 7.23
N ARG A 85 7.25 -27.96 6.18
CA ARG A 85 7.49 -27.31 4.89
C ARG A 85 6.19 -26.79 4.27
N ILE A 86 5.12 -27.58 4.32
CA ILE A 86 3.79 -27.19 3.85
C ILE A 86 3.26 -25.98 4.62
N LEU A 87 3.39 -25.97 5.96
CA LEU A 87 2.93 -24.84 6.78
C LEU A 87 3.68 -23.55 6.45
N ILE A 88 5.01 -23.61 6.32
CA ILE A 88 5.84 -22.45 5.98
C ILE A 88 5.46 -21.88 4.61
N ILE A 89 5.32 -22.75 3.60
CA ILE A 89 4.87 -22.35 2.26
C ILE A 89 3.46 -21.77 2.30
N SER A 90 2.54 -22.36 3.08
CA SER A 90 1.18 -21.87 3.21
C SER A 90 1.13 -20.44 3.76
N PHE A 91 1.89 -20.13 4.83
CA PHE A 91 1.97 -18.77 5.35
C PHE A 91 2.58 -17.78 4.36
N LEU A 92 3.62 -18.20 3.63
CA LEU A 92 4.24 -17.37 2.59
C LEU A 92 3.25 -17.10 1.44
N CYS A 93 2.55 -18.13 0.97
CA CYS A 93 1.52 -17.99 -0.06
C CYS A 93 0.38 -17.08 0.39
N LEU A 94 -0.12 -17.26 1.62
CA LEU A 94 -1.17 -16.41 2.18
C LEU A 94 -0.74 -14.94 2.23
N TYR A 95 0.49 -14.69 2.67
CA TYR A 95 1.08 -13.35 2.69
C TYR A 95 1.13 -12.74 1.29
N VAL A 96 1.64 -13.47 0.30
CA VAL A 96 1.74 -12.99 -1.10
C VAL A 96 0.35 -12.72 -1.69
N VAL A 97 -0.61 -13.61 -1.47
CA VAL A 97 -1.99 -13.43 -1.95
C VAL A 97 -2.60 -12.18 -1.36
N ILE A 98 -2.49 -11.96 -0.04
CA ILE A 98 -3.03 -10.76 0.61
C ILE A 98 -2.39 -9.50 0.03
N VAL A 99 -1.08 -9.47 -0.15
CA VAL A 99 -0.37 -8.32 -0.72
C VAL A 99 -0.84 -8.05 -2.14
N LEU A 100 -0.83 -9.06 -3.01
CA LEU A 100 -1.21 -8.91 -4.41
C LEU A 100 -2.67 -8.52 -4.57
N SER A 101 -3.59 -9.17 -3.85
CA SER A 101 -5.02 -8.86 -3.91
C SER A 101 -5.30 -7.41 -3.52
N ASN A 102 -4.66 -6.91 -2.46
CA ASN A 102 -4.85 -5.52 -2.05
C ASN A 102 -4.23 -4.53 -3.03
N VAL A 103 -3.01 -4.78 -3.53
CA VAL A 103 -2.37 -3.93 -4.54
C VAL A 103 -3.21 -3.84 -5.81
N ILE A 104 -3.70 -5.00 -6.29
CA ILE A 104 -4.56 -5.07 -7.48
C ILE A 104 -5.88 -4.35 -7.23
N ALA A 105 -6.56 -4.63 -6.11
CA ALA A 105 -7.83 -3.97 -5.79
C ALA A 105 -7.68 -2.44 -5.72
N ASN A 106 -6.66 -1.94 -5.04
CA ASN A 106 -6.41 -0.51 -4.90
C ASN A 106 -6.07 0.15 -6.25
N GLY A 107 -5.24 -0.49 -7.07
CA GLY A 107 -4.92 0.00 -8.41
C GLY A 107 -6.14 0.01 -9.34
N LEU A 108 -6.96 -1.04 -9.30
CA LEU A 108 -8.20 -1.13 -10.08
C LEU A 108 -9.23 -0.07 -9.66
N VAL A 109 -9.32 0.29 -8.37
CA VAL A 109 -10.20 1.38 -7.91
C VAL A 109 -9.79 2.71 -8.52
N ILE A 110 -8.49 3.04 -8.53
CA ILE A 110 -8.00 4.26 -9.17
C ILE A 110 -8.23 4.20 -10.69
N GLN A 111 -7.96 3.05 -11.31
CA GLN A 111 -8.18 2.86 -12.74
C GLN A 111 -9.65 3.01 -13.14
N HIS A 112 -10.57 2.50 -12.33
CA HIS A 112 -12.01 2.63 -12.55
C HIS A 112 -12.45 4.09 -12.49
N VAL A 113 -12.01 4.83 -11.46
CA VAL A 113 -12.30 6.27 -11.36
C VAL A 113 -11.71 7.02 -12.55
N MET A 114 -10.44 6.80 -12.90
CA MET A 114 -9.80 7.46 -14.05
C MET A 114 -10.49 7.15 -15.39
N SER A 115 -10.99 5.93 -15.56
CA SER A 115 -11.74 5.54 -16.77
C SER A 115 -13.06 6.30 -16.92
N THR A 116 -13.68 6.71 -15.81
CA THR A 116 -14.91 7.52 -15.81
C THR A 116 -14.65 8.91 -16.40
N PHE A 117 -13.41 9.40 -16.35
CA PHE A 117 -12.99 10.69 -16.92
C PHE A 117 -12.17 10.52 -18.21
N ASN A 118 -12.27 9.36 -18.85
CA ASN A 118 -11.63 9.06 -20.13
C ASN A 118 -10.09 9.22 -20.12
N GLN A 119 -9.46 9.04 -18.95
CA GLN A 119 -8.01 9.17 -18.79
C GLN A 119 -7.28 7.84 -18.98
N ASN A 120 -5.97 7.94 -19.25
CA ASN A 120 -5.11 6.80 -19.47
C ASN A 120 -4.97 5.91 -18.23
N GLN A 121 -5.13 4.60 -18.40
CA GLN A 121 -5.01 3.58 -17.34
C GLN A 121 -3.59 3.51 -16.76
N LEU A 122 -2.55 3.78 -17.55
CA LEU A 122 -1.17 3.82 -17.06
C LEU A 122 -0.94 4.95 -16.05
N LEU A 123 -1.68 6.06 -16.19
CA LEU A 123 -1.61 7.19 -15.27
C LEU A 123 -2.18 6.78 -13.89
N ALA A 124 -3.22 5.95 -13.85
CA ALA A 124 -3.82 5.46 -12.60
C ALA A 124 -2.82 4.67 -11.75
N TRP A 125 -2.06 3.77 -12.37
CA TRP A 125 -1.01 3.00 -11.68
C TRP A 125 0.13 3.89 -11.22
N ARG A 126 0.55 4.87 -12.03
CA ARG A 126 1.55 5.85 -11.63
C ARG A 126 1.09 6.67 -10.41
N MET A 127 -0.15 7.14 -10.40
CA MET A 127 -0.75 7.85 -9.26
C MET A 127 -0.76 6.97 -8.00
N TYR A 128 -1.10 5.69 -8.14
CA TYR A 128 -1.02 4.72 -7.04
C TYR A 128 0.41 4.61 -6.47
N PHE A 129 1.43 4.44 -7.33
CA PHE A 129 2.82 4.37 -6.89
C PHE A 129 3.31 5.68 -6.25
N GLU A 130 2.96 6.82 -6.81
CA GLU A 130 3.30 8.14 -6.27
C GLU A 130 2.67 8.36 -4.88
N MET A 131 1.45 7.85 -4.66
CA MET A 131 0.78 7.86 -3.37
C MET A 131 1.53 7.00 -2.35
N GLN A 132 1.91 5.77 -2.72
CA GLN A 132 2.66 4.85 -1.85
C GLN A 132 4.03 5.43 -1.45
N ILE A 133 4.74 6.03 -2.41
CA ILE A 133 6.03 6.70 -2.15
C ILE A 133 5.84 7.91 -1.21
N SER A 134 4.81 8.71 -1.44
CA SER A 134 4.51 9.88 -0.60
C SER A 134 4.16 9.48 0.83
N PHE A 135 3.42 8.38 0.99
CA PHE A 135 3.14 7.81 2.30
C PHE A 135 4.40 7.33 3.02
N LEU A 136 5.28 6.60 2.33
CA LEU A 136 6.53 6.11 2.90
C LEU A 136 7.43 7.28 3.36
N LYS A 137 7.51 8.34 2.55
CA LYS A 137 8.20 9.58 2.93
C LYS A 137 7.59 10.22 4.17
N ALA A 138 6.26 10.27 4.25
CA ALA A 138 5.55 10.86 5.38
C ALA A 138 5.75 10.07 6.69
N ILE A 139 5.76 8.74 6.63
CA ILE A 139 6.13 7.88 7.77
C ILE A 139 7.55 8.18 8.21
N PHE A 140 8.51 8.16 7.28
CA PHE A 140 9.92 8.38 7.60
C PHE A 140 10.13 9.74 8.27
N TRP A 141 9.53 10.79 7.73
CA TRP A 141 9.55 12.13 8.32
C TRP A 141 8.88 12.21 9.69
N SER A 142 7.73 11.55 9.86
CA SER A 142 7.02 11.51 11.15
C SER A 142 7.83 10.80 12.22
N CYS A 143 8.49 9.69 11.89
CA CYS A 143 9.39 8.96 12.79
C CYS A 143 10.58 9.83 13.25
N ILE A 144 11.17 10.60 12.33
CA ILE A 144 12.31 11.48 12.64
C ILE A 144 11.87 12.69 13.48
N THR A 145 10.79 13.35 13.07
CA THR A 145 10.38 14.64 13.66
C THR A 145 9.42 14.50 14.84
N ARG A 146 8.90 13.30 15.11
CA ARG A 146 7.83 13.01 16.08
C ARG A 146 6.57 13.86 15.88
N LYS A 147 6.39 14.42 14.70
CA LYS A 147 5.21 15.22 14.33
C LYS A 147 4.11 14.30 13.78
N PRO A 148 2.83 14.67 13.98
CA PRO A 148 1.71 13.90 13.44
C PRO A 148 1.83 13.79 11.91
N LEU A 149 1.41 12.63 11.38
CA LEU A 149 1.39 12.35 9.95
C LEU A 149 0.44 13.32 9.25
N TYR A 150 1.01 14.25 8.46
CA TYR A 150 0.21 15.08 7.58
C TYR A 150 -0.20 14.27 6.35
N VAL A 151 -1.50 14.21 6.12
CA VAL A 151 -2.08 13.55 4.95
C VAL A 151 -1.76 14.39 3.73
N HIS A 152 -0.71 13.99 2.99
CA HIS A 152 -0.32 14.66 1.76
C HIS A 152 -1.41 14.45 0.71
N LYS A 153 -2.01 15.54 0.24
CA LYS A 153 -2.96 15.52 -0.88
C LYS A 153 -2.18 15.72 -2.17
N GLN A 154 -2.28 14.78 -3.09
CA GLN A 154 -1.76 14.95 -4.45
C GLN A 154 -2.89 15.47 -5.34
N VAL A 155 -2.65 16.58 -6.04
CA VAL A 155 -3.64 17.22 -6.92
C VAL A 155 -3.27 16.92 -8.36
N TYR A 156 -4.20 16.32 -9.10
CA TYR A 156 -4.07 16.08 -10.52
C TYR A 156 -5.15 16.87 -11.25
N ALA A 157 -4.74 17.76 -12.15
CA ALA A 157 -5.66 18.49 -13.03
C ALA A 157 -5.83 17.70 -14.32
N MET A 158 -7.08 17.50 -14.74
CA MET A 158 -7.41 16.96 -16.05
C MET A 158 -7.85 18.09 -16.97
N GLN A 159 -7.32 18.06 -18.19
CA GLN A 159 -7.75 18.86 -19.33
C GLN A 159 -8.64 18.01 -20.25
#